data_AF-A0A2E7MVP1-F1
#
_entry.id   AF-A0A2E7MVP1-F1
#
_cell.length_a   1.000
_cell.length_b   1.000
_cell.length_c   1.000
_cell.angle_alpha   90.00
_cell.angle_beta   90.00
_cell.angle_gamma   90.00
#
_symmetry.space_group_name_H-M   'P 1'
#
loop_
_entity.id
_entity.type
_entity.pdbx_description
1 polymer ?
#
loop_
_entity_poly.entity_id
_entity_poly.type
_entity_poly.pdbx_seq_one_letter_code
_entity_poly.pdbx_strand_id
1 'polypeptide(L)'
;AHGTPSWSLAIFSTVVAIIGVSAAGYYFFVKVNAQSPAATELTNGLTEKSKVAKAGHTLLKQKYYLDHLYTDIIANGTKGPVADATYWTNQKGIDEAVNQVGKQTARAATFVYEKIDQNMVDGVVNLSGKASEGLGETTRTIIQRGKIHQYAAIMFAATTILAGLLIVFV
;
A
#
# COMPACT_ATOMS: atom_id res chain seq x y z
N ALA A 1 -42.78 44.59 15.28
CA ALA A 1 -43.15 45.28 16.52
C ALA A 1 -42.19 44.84 17.61
N HIS A 2 -41.43 45.76 18.22
CA HIS A 2 -40.57 45.45 19.36
C HIS A 2 -41.39 45.54 20.65
N GLY A 3 -41.17 44.62 21.59
CA GLY A 3 -41.86 44.65 22.89
C GLY A 3 -41.48 45.88 23.70
N THR A 4 -42.46 46.55 24.32
CA THR A 4 -42.22 47.68 25.22
C THR A 4 -41.54 47.21 26.52
N PRO A 5 -40.52 47.92 27.02
CA PRO A 5 -39.79 47.50 28.21
C PRO A 5 -40.69 47.45 29.45
N SER A 6 -40.66 46.31 30.16
CA SER A 6 -41.42 46.08 31.38
C SER A 6 -40.46 45.99 32.57
N TRP A 7 -40.60 46.94 33.50
CA TRP A 7 -39.81 46.98 34.73
C TRP A 7 -40.05 45.75 35.62
N SER A 8 -41.26 45.20 35.65
CA SER A 8 -41.57 44.00 36.44
C SER A 8 -40.84 42.77 35.90
N LEU A 9 -40.80 42.60 34.58
CA LEU A 9 -40.05 41.52 33.94
C LEU A 9 -38.55 41.65 34.20
N ALA A 10 -38.01 42.88 34.08
CA ALA A 10 -36.60 43.16 34.29
C ALA A 10 -36.17 42.87 35.74
N ILE A 11 -36.97 43.30 36.72
CA ILE A 11 -36.70 43.02 38.14
C ILE A 11 -36.77 41.50 38.38
N PHE A 12 -37.81 40.84 37.89
CA PHE A 12 -38.00 39.41 38.06
C PHE A 12 -36.83 38.59 37.45
N SER A 13 -36.45 38.88 36.21
CA SER A 13 -35.33 38.18 35.55
C SER A 13 -34.01 38.40 36.29
N THR A 14 -33.79 39.60 36.80
CA THR A 14 -32.58 39.94 37.58
C THR A 14 -32.54 39.15 38.88
N VAL A 15 -33.66 39.05 39.60
CA VAL A 15 -33.76 38.24 40.82
C VAL A 15 -33.49 36.77 40.54
N VAL A 16 -34.08 36.20 39.48
CA VAL A 16 -33.85 34.80 39.08
C VAL A 16 -32.37 34.55 38.75
N ALA A 17 -31.73 35.47 38.02
CA ALA A 17 -30.31 35.36 37.70
C ALA A 17 -29.42 35.42 38.96
N ILE A 18 -29.70 36.35 39.88
CA ILE A 18 -28.97 36.47 41.15
C ILE A 18 -29.11 35.18 41.95
N ILE A 19 -30.33 34.65 42.09
CA ILE A 19 -30.57 33.38 42.79
C ILE A 19 -29.77 32.24 42.16
N GLY A 20 -29.78 32.14 40.83
CA GLY A 20 -29.03 31.10 40.10
C GLY A 20 -27.52 31.17 40.34
N VAL A 21 -26.94 32.37 40.20
CA VAL A 21 -25.50 32.59 40.41
C VAL A 21 -25.12 32.36 41.88
N SER A 22 -25.90 32.89 42.83
CA SER A 22 -25.64 32.69 44.26
C SER A 22 -25.75 31.22 44.66
N ALA A 23 -26.75 30.49 44.15
CA ALA A 23 -26.91 29.06 44.43
C ALA A 23 -25.77 28.23 43.83
N ALA A 24 -25.37 28.51 42.58
CA ALA A 24 -24.24 27.84 41.93
C ALA A 24 -22.91 28.13 42.64
N GLY A 25 -22.68 29.39 43.00
CA GLY A 25 -21.50 29.81 43.75
C GLY A 25 -21.41 29.13 45.11
N TYR A 26 -22.51 29.09 45.86
CA TYR A 26 -22.58 28.38 47.14
C TYR A 26 -22.34 26.87 46.96
N TYR A 27 -22.92 26.25 45.93
CA TYR A 27 -22.71 24.84 45.63
C TYR A 27 -21.23 24.51 45.36
N PHE A 28 -20.59 25.22 44.43
CA PHE A 28 -19.21 24.92 44.04
C PHE A 28 -18.19 25.37 45.10
N PHE A 29 -18.25 26.63 45.55
CA PHE A 29 -17.21 27.21 46.41
C PHE A 29 -17.36 26.87 47.88
N VAL A 30 -18.56 26.50 48.36
CA VAL A 30 -18.76 26.09 49.76
C VAL A 30 -18.89 24.58 49.86
N LYS A 31 -19.81 23.94 49.13
CA LYS A 31 -20.08 22.51 49.32
C LYS A 31 -19.03 21.60 48.66
N VAL A 32 -18.73 21.80 47.38
CA VAL A 32 -17.77 20.95 46.65
C VAL A 32 -16.34 21.20 47.15
N ASN A 33 -15.94 22.47 47.28
CA ASN A 33 -14.59 22.82 47.75
C ASN A 33 -14.31 22.39 49.19
N ALA A 34 -15.32 22.35 50.07
CA ALA A 34 -15.15 21.82 51.43
C ALA A 34 -14.86 20.31 51.46
N GLN A 35 -15.24 19.58 50.41
CA GLN A 35 -14.94 18.15 50.28
C GLN A 35 -13.48 17.93 49.85
N SER A 36 -13.04 18.65 48.83
CA SER A 36 -11.64 18.68 48.38
C SER A 36 -11.45 19.79 47.36
N PRO A 37 -10.29 20.49 47.36
CA PRO A 37 -9.95 21.46 46.32
C PRO A 37 -9.89 20.86 44.89
N ALA A 38 -9.76 19.54 44.76
CA ALA A 38 -9.73 18.84 43.47
C ALA A 38 -11.11 18.25 43.07
N ALA A 39 -12.13 18.37 43.92
CA ALA A 39 -13.44 17.83 43.63
C ALA A 39 -14.17 18.67 42.56
N THR A 40 -14.78 18.00 41.59
CA THR A 40 -15.59 18.63 40.53
C THR A 40 -17.10 18.46 40.76
N GLU A 41 -17.49 17.52 41.63
CA GLU A 41 -18.87 17.23 42.03
C GLU A 41 -18.91 16.64 43.45
N LEU A 42 -20.09 16.62 44.07
CA LEU A 42 -20.29 16.02 45.40
C LEU A 42 -20.36 14.49 45.28
N THR A 43 -19.64 13.75 46.14
CA THR A 43 -19.67 12.27 46.23
C THR A 43 -20.94 11.68 46.83
N ASN A 44 -21.94 12.51 47.14
CA ASN A 44 -23.29 12.08 47.54
C ASN A 44 -24.36 12.98 46.91
N GLY A 45 -24.15 13.31 45.64
CA GLY A 45 -24.96 14.26 44.87
C GLY A 45 -26.35 13.74 44.51
N LEU A 46 -27.19 14.60 43.92
CA LEU A 46 -28.52 14.21 43.44
C LEU A 46 -28.47 13.10 42.39
N THR A 47 -27.44 13.12 41.53
CA THR A 47 -27.21 12.15 40.45
C THR A 47 -26.84 10.76 40.96
N GLU A 48 -26.28 10.64 42.16
CA GLU A 48 -26.00 9.34 42.79
C GLU A 48 -27.22 8.82 43.55
N LYS A 49 -28.00 9.72 44.16
CA LYS A 49 -29.17 9.38 44.96
C LYS A 49 -30.41 9.05 44.13
N SER A 50 -30.54 9.61 42.93
CA SER A 50 -31.70 9.42 42.07
C SER A 50 -31.31 8.97 40.68
N LYS A 51 -31.86 7.82 40.25
CA LYS A 51 -31.69 7.30 38.88
C LYS A 51 -32.23 8.27 37.82
N VAL A 52 -33.29 9.01 38.12
CA VAL A 52 -33.88 9.99 37.20
C VAL A 52 -32.95 11.20 37.05
N ALA A 53 -32.41 11.72 38.15
CA ALA A 53 -31.43 12.80 38.09
C ALA A 53 -30.16 12.36 37.35
N LYS A 54 -29.71 11.11 37.57
CA LYS A 54 -28.61 10.51 36.82
C LYS A 54 -28.90 10.43 35.33
N ALA A 55 -30.09 9.96 34.95
CA ALA A 55 -30.49 9.83 33.55
C ALA A 55 -30.57 11.20 32.86
N GLY A 56 -31.19 12.19 33.50
CA GLY A 56 -31.24 13.57 33.00
C GLY A 56 -29.84 14.19 32.86
N HIS A 57 -28.99 14.02 33.88
CA HIS A 57 -27.60 14.47 33.82
C HIS A 57 -26.83 13.78 32.69
N THR A 58 -26.97 12.46 32.50
CA THR A 58 -26.33 11.73 31.40
C THR A 58 -26.86 12.19 30.05
N LEU A 59 -28.17 12.44 29.90
CA LEU A 59 -28.75 12.99 28.67
C LEU A 59 -28.14 14.34 28.31
N LEU A 60 -28.04 15.26 29.27
CA LEU A 60 -27.42 16.58 29.08
C LEU A 60 -25.92 16.45 28.80
N LYS A 61 -25.21 15.59 29.53
CA LYS A 61 -23.77 15.32 29.34
C LYS A 61 -23.48 14.75 27.96
N GLN A 62 -24.35 13.90 27.44
CA GLN A 62 -24.28 13.33 26.09
C GLN A 62 -24.88 14.27 25.01
N LYS A 63 -25.11 15.56 25.33
CA LYS A 63 -25.68 16.56 24.42
C LYS A 63 -26.96 16.06 23.74
N TYR A 64 -27.86 15.49 24.52
CA TYR A 64 -29.11 14.88 24.06
C TYR A 64 -28.92 13.73 23.06
N TYR A 65 -27.74 13.09 23.04
CA TYR A 65 -27.34 12.06 22.09
C TYR A 65 -27.35 12.52 20.62
N LEU A 66 -27.40 13.83 20.36
CA LEU A 66 -27.37 14.37 18.99
C LEU A 66 -26.06 14.03 18.28
N ASP A 67 -24.95 13.97 19.03
CA ASP A 67 -23.64 13.60 18.50
C ASP A 67 -23.57 12.13 18.09
N HIS A 68 -24.15 11.23 18.90
CA HIS A 68 -24.27 9.79 18.59
C HIS A 68 -25.15 9.57 17.36
N LEU A 69 -26.29 10.26 17.28
CA LEU A 69 -27.16 10.22 16.11
C LEU A 69 -26.42 10.66 14.85
N TYR A 70 -25.69 11.77 14.91
CA TYR A 70 -24.99 12.28 13.74
C TYR A 70 -23.81 11.39 13.35
N THR A 71 -22.95 11.04 14.30
CA THR A 71 -21.70 10.35 14.00
C THR A 71 -21.92 8.87 13.74
N ASP A 72 -22.67 8.18 14.60
CA ASP A 72 -22.76 6.73 14.56
C ASP A 72 -23.86 6.22 13.65
N ILE A 73 -24.95 6.98 13.50
CA ILE A 73 -26.06 6.57 12.64
C ILE A 73 -25.91 7.20 11.25
N ILE A 74 -25.87 8.53 11.17
CA ILE A 74 -25.90 9.22 9.87
C ILE A 74 -24.55 9.10 9.15
N ALA A 75 -23.48 9.56 9.79
CA ALA A 75 -22.16 9.63 9.17
C ALA A 75 -21.57 8.23 8.97
N ASN A 76 -21.51 7.39 10.02
CA ASN A 76 -21.02 6.01 9.90
C ASN A 76 -21.91 5.17 8.98
N GLY A 77 -23.24 5.31 9.05
CA GLY A 77 -24.17 4.57 8.19
C GLY A 77 -24.00 4.88 6.71
N THR A 78 -23.50 6.08 6.37
CA THR A 78 -23.24 6.46 4.97
C THR A 78 -21.79 6.19 4.57
N LYS A 79 -20.83 6.69 5.36
CA LYS A 79 -19.40 6.66 5.00
C LYS A 79 -18.80 5.26 5.07
N GLY A 80 -19.26 4.43 6.00
CA GLY A 80 -18.73 3.07 6.20
C GLY A 80 -18.92 2.20 4.96
N PRO A 81 -20.17 1.97 4.51
CA PRO A 81 -20.44 1.16 3.32
C PRO A 81 -19.79 1.71 2.05
N VAL A 82 -19.75 3.03 1.87
CA VAL A 82 -19.10 3.66 0.72
C VAL A 82 -17.58 3.45 0.74
N ALA A 83 -16.95 3.61 1.91
CA ALA A 83 -15.52 3.34 2.07
C ALA A 83 -15.20 1.88 1.82
N ASP A 84 -16.00 0.95 2.36
CA ASP A 84 -15.82 -0.49 2.17
C ASP A 84 -15.96 -0.89 0.69
N ALA A 85 -16.97 -0.36 -0.01
CA ALA A 85 -17.17 -0.61 -1.43
C ALA A 85 -16.01 -0.06 -2.28
N THR A 86 -15.53 1.14 -1.95
CA THR A 86 -14.39 1.78 -2.64
C THR A 86 -13.12 0.96 -2.42
N TYR A 87 -12.86 0.54 -1.17
CA TYR A 87 -11.71 -0.27 -0.80
C TYR A 87 -11.73 -1.64 -1.48
N TRP A 88 -12.88 -2.30 -1.51
CA TRP A 88 -13.05 -3.56 -2.21
C TRP A 88 -12.80 -3.41 -3.72
N THR A 89 -13.34 -2.36 -4.34
CA THR A 89 -13.15 -2.10 -5.78
C THR A 89 -11.68 -1.87 -6.11
N ASN A 90 -10.96 -1.12 -5.28
CA ASN A 90 -9.52 -0.95 -5.45
C ASN A 90 -8.79 -2.29 -5.34
N GLN A 91 -9.00 -3.00 -4.23
CA GLN A 91 -8.21 -4.18 -3.91
C GLN A 91 -8.49 -5.38 -4.81
N LYS A 92 -9.76 -5.56 -5.21
CA LYS A 92 -10.21 -6.73 -5.98
C LYS A 92 -10.44 -6.42 -7.46
N GLY A 93 -10.74 -5.18 -7.81
CA GLY A 93 -10.87 -4.77 -9.20
C GLY A 93 -9.52 -4.33 -9.76
N ILE A 94 -9.00 -3.22 -9.25
CA ILE A 94 -7.85 -2.54 -9.84
C ILE A 94 -6.55 -3.30 -9.58
N ASP A 95 -6.24 -3.57 -8.31
CA ASP A 95 -4.97 -4.21 -7.94
C ASP A 95 -4.86 -5.63 -8.50
N GLU A 96 -5.95 -6.40 -8.47
CA GLU A 96 -5.95 -7.76 -9.02
C GLU A 96 -5.73 -7.73 -10.53
N ALA A 97 -6.40 -6.83 -11.26
CA ALA A 97 -6.19 -6.68 -12.71
C ALA A 97 -4.73 -6.35 -13.03
N VAL A 98 -4.15 -5.37 -12.32
CA VAL A 98 -2.73 -4.97 -12.50
C VAL A 98 -1.80 -6.13 -12.17
N ASN A 99 -2.04 -6.84 -11.06
CA ASN A 99 -1.25 -8.00 -10.66
C ASN A 99 -1.32 -9.13 -11.68
N GLN A 100 -2.49 -9.39 -12.26
CA GLN A 100 -2.64 -10.42 -13.29
C GLN A 100 -1.88 -10.07 -14.56
N VAL A 101 -1.94 -8.82 -15.01
CA VAL A 101 -1.12 -8.34 -16.13
C VAL A 101 0.37 -8.53 -15.81
N GLY A 102 0.82 -8.11 -14.63
CA GLY A 102 2.21 -8.30 -14.19
C GLY A 102 2.65 -9.77 -14.19
N LYS A 103 1.82 -10.68 -13.65
CA LYS A 103 2.08 -12.13 -13.63
C LYS A 103 2.16 -12.71 -15.04
N GLN A 104 1.27 -12.31 -15.95
CA GLN A 104 1.27 -12.78 -17.33
C GLN A 104 2.52 -12.31 -18.08
N THR A 105 2.90 -11.04 -17.92
CA THR A 105 4.13 -10.50 -18.52
C THR A 105 5.36 -11.21 -17.99
N ALA A 106 5.45 -11.44 -16.68
CA ALA A 106 6.57 -12.20 -16.09
C ALA A 106 6.66 -13.61 -16.67
N ARG A 107 5.52 -14.33 -16.79
CA ARG A 107 5.48 -15.66 -17.42
C ARG A 107 5.92 -15.63 -18.88
N ALA A 108 5.47 -14.62 -19.64
CA ALA A 108 5.89 -14.46 -21.03
C ALA A 108 7.39 -14.21 -21.15
N ALA A 109 7.96 -13.36 -20.28
CA ALA A 109 9.39 -13.10 -20.23
C ALA A 109 10.19 -14.36 -19.88
N THR A 110 9.75 -15.12 -18.87
CA THR A 110 10.36 -16.42 -18.53
C THR A 110 10.30 -17.39 -19.70
N PHE A 111 9.18 -17.47 -20.42
CA PHE A 111 9.08 -18.31 -21.61
C PHE A 111 10.07 -17.90 -22.70
N VAL A 112 10.16 -16.60 -23.00
CA VAL A 112 11.11 -16.08 -24.00
C VAL A 112 12.53 -16.45 -23.59
N TYR A 113 12.90 -16.24 -22.34
CA TYR A 113 14.23 -16.54 -21.84
C TYR A 113 14.54 -18.04 -21.89
N GLU A 114 13.69 -18.90 -21.30
CA GLU A 114 13.99 -20.33 -21.23
C GLU A 114 13.87 -21.05 -22.57
N LYS A 115 12.95 -20.63 -23.45
CA LYS A 115 12.67 -21.35 -24.71
C LYS A 115 13.37 -20.75 -25.91
N ILE A 116 13.37 -19.43 -26.04
CA ILE A 116 13.95 -18.77 -27.20
C ILE A 116 15.44 -18.58 -26.96
N ASP A 117 15.82 -17.90 -25.89
CA ASP A 117 17.22 -17.59 -25.63
C ASP A 117 18.03 -18.85 -25.32
N GLN A 118 17.71 -19.56 -24.23
CA GLN A 118 18.53 -20.68 -23.77
C GLN A 118 18.50 -21.91 -24.69
N ASN A 119 17.35 -22.30 -25.24
CA ASN A 119 17.29 -23.53 -26.04
C ASN A 119 17.65 -23.30 -27.51
N MET A 120 17.20 -22.18 -28.08
CA MET A 120 17.37 -21.94 -29.51
C MET A 120 18.61 -21.09 -29.79
N VAL A 121 18.72 -19.90 -29.19
CA VAL A 121 19.85 -18.99 -29.46
C VAL A 121 21.15 -19.58 -28.92
N ASP A 122 21.21 -19.85 -27.61
CA ASP A 122 22.37 -20.48 -26.99
C ASP A 122 22.64 -21.88 -27.56
N GLY A 123 21.60 -22.62 -27.91
CA GLY A 123 21.74 -23.93 -28.59
C GLY A 123 22.50 -23.82 -29.91
N VAL A 124 22.10 -22.89 -30.78
CA VAL A 124 22.74 -22.64 -32.07
C VAL A 124 24.16 -22.09 -31.89
N VAL A 125 24.33 -21.10 -31.01
CA VAL A 125 25.65 -20.49 -30.74
C VAL A 125 26.61 -21.55 -30.19
N ASN A 126 26.20 -22.30 -29.16
CA ASN A 126 27.05 -23.36 -28.58
C ASN A 126 27.35 -24.47 -29.58
N LEU A 127 26.40 -24.85 -30.44
CA LEU A 127 26.65 -25.84 -31.50
C LEU A 127 27.69 -25.35 -32.49
N SER A 128 27.56 -24.10 -32.96
CA SER A 128 28.53 -23.49 -33.88
C SER A 128 29.92 -23.35 -33.25
N GLY A 129 29.98 -23.00 -31.96
CA GLY A 129 31.21 -22.97 -31.18
C GLY A 129 31.87 -24.35 -31.10
N LYS A 130 31.11 -25.38 -30.72
CA LYS A 130 31.58 -26.78 -30.68
C LYS A 130 32.03 -27.29 -32.05
N ALA A 131 31.31 -26.95 -33.11
CA ALA A 131 31.70 -27.32 -34.47
C ALA A 131 33.05 -26.68 -34.86
N SER A 132 33.21 -25.38 -34.56
CA SER A 132 34.46 -24.66 -34.81
C SER A 132 35.62 -25.20 -33.98
N GLU A 133 35.37 -25.51 -32.71
CA GLU A 133 36.34 -26.12 -31.80
C GLU A 133 36.80 -27.49 -32.33
N GLY A 134 35.87 -28.37 -32.73
CA GLY A 134 36.20 -29.69 -33.29
C GLY A 134 36.96 -29.63 -34.61
N LEU A 135 36.61 -28.69 -35.51
CA LEU A 135 37.35 -28.44 -36.74
C LEU A 135 38.77 -27.91 -36.45
N GLY A 136 38.90 -27.00 -35.47
CA GLY A 136 40.17 -26.48 -35.00
C GLY A 136 41.05 -27.56 -34.38
N GLU A 137 40.49 -28.42 -33.53
CA GLU A 137 41.21 -29.54 -32.90
C GLU A 137 41.72 -30.54 -33.94
N THR A 138 40.89 -30.88 -34.93
CA THR A 138 41.27 -31.74 -36.05
C THR A 138 42.42 -31.11 -36.84
N THR A 139 42.29 -29.83 -37.20
CA THR A 139 43.32 -29.08 -37.92
C THR A 139 44.63 -29.02 -37.14
N ARG A 140 44.57 -28.75 -35.83
CA ARG A 140 45.73 -28.78 -34.93
C ARG A 140 46.41 -30.14 -34.93
N THR A 141 45.63 -31.21 -34.78
CA THR A 141 46.15 -32.59 -34.68
C THR A 141 46.71 -33.10 -36.01
N ILE A 142 46.21 -32.63 -37.15
CA ILE A 142 46.73 -33.00 -38.47
C ILE A 142 47.91 -32.12 -38.88
N ILE A 143 47.87 -30.81 -38.67
CA ILE A 143 48.92 -29.91 -39.18
C ILE A 143 50.10 -29.83 -38.20
N GLN A 144 49.85 -29.82 -36.89
CA GLN A 144 50.87 -29.50 -35.88
C GLN A 144 51.43 -30.75 -35.17
N ARG A 145 51.80 -31.79 -35.93
CA ARG A 145 52.38 -33.03 -35.36
C ARG A 145 53.86 -32.97 -35.00
N GLY A 146 54.54 -31.84 -35.28
CA GLY A 146 55.96 -31.67 -34.98
C GLY A 146 56.93 -32.47 -35.88
N LYS A 147 56.46 -33.08 -36.97
CA LYS A 147 57.26 -33.92 -37.89
C LYS A 147 57.59 -33.17 -39.18
N ILE A 148 58.88 -32.97 -39.50
CA ILE A 148 59.36 -32.21 -40.68
C ILE A 148 58.80 -32.76 -42.00
N HIS A 149 58.79 -34.08 -42.20
CA HIS A 149 58.26 -34.73 -43.40
C HIS A 149 56.77 -34.42 -43.66
N GLN A 150 55.99 -34.19 -42.60
CA GLN A 150 54.57 -33.92 -42.71
C GLN A 150 54.30 -32.49 -43.20
N TYR A 151 55.10 -31.52 -42.76
CA TYR A 151 55.06 -30.17 -43.30
C TYR A 151 55.45 -30.14 -44.79
N ALA A 152 56.49 -30.88 -45.18
CA ALA A 152 56.90 -31.01 -46.57
C ALA A 152 55.79 -31.64 -47.45
N ALA A 153 55.12 -32.69 -46.96
CA ALA A 153 54.01 -33.33 -47.66
C ALA A 153 52.81 -32.39 -47.86
N ILE A 154 52.43 -31.61 -46.83
CA ILE A 154 51.34 -30.63 -46.92
C ILE A 154 51.69 -29.52 -47.93
N MET A 155 52.92 -29.00 -47.91
CA MET A 155 53.37 -27.96 -48.85
C MET A 155 53.39 -28.46 -50.30
N PHE A 156 53.85 -29.68 -50.54
CA PHE A 156 53.83 -30.30 -51.87
C PHE A 156 52.40 -30.52 -52.38
N ALA A 157 51.51 -31.04 -51.53
CA ALA A 157 50.09 -31.23 -51.87
C ALA A 157 49.39 -29.90 -52.18
N ALA A 158 49.58 -28.88 -51.33
CA ALA A 158 49.02 -27.54 -51.54
C ALA A 158 49.50 -26.91 -52.85
N THR A 159 50.81 -27.00 -53.14
CA THR A 159 51.40 -26.48 -54.39
C THR A 159 50.83 -27.19 -55.62
N THR A 160 50.66 -28.52 -55.55
CA THR A 160 50.10 -29.32 -56.64
C THR A 160 48.64 -28.95 -56.92
N ILE A 161 47.83 -28.77 -55.86
CA ILE A 161 46.43 -28.32 -55.99
C ILE A 161 46.39 -26.92 -56.61
N LEU A 162 47.21 -25.99 -56.12
CA LEU A 162 47.26 -24.62 -56.63
C LEU A 162 47.65 -24.58 -58.11
N ALA A 163 48.69 -25.31 -58.51
CA ALA A 163 49.13 -25.39 -59.90
C ALA A 163 48.06 -26.01 -60.80
N GLY A 164 47.40 -27.08 -60.35
CA GLY A 164 46.29 -27.71 -61.07
C GLY A 164 45.10 -26.76 -61.26
N LEU A 165 44.70 -26.04 -60.21
CA LEU A 165 43.65 -25.02 -60.31
C LEU A 165 44.04 -23.91 -61.30
N LEU A 166 45.28 -23.44 -61.26
CA LEU A 166 45.75 -22.39 -62.17
C LEU A 166 45.71 -22.83 -63.64
N ILE A 167 46.06 -24.08 -63.94
CA ILE A 167 45.96 -24.64 -65.31
C ILE A 167 44.51 -24.76 -65.77
N VAL A 168 43.57 -25.03 -64.86
CA VAL A 168 42.14 -25.19 -65.21
C VAL A 168 41.42 -23.85 -65.36
N PHE A 169 41.82 -22.82 -64.60
CA PHE A 169 41.15 -21.52 -64.56
C PHE A 169 41.82 -20.40 -65.39
N VAL A 170 42.99 -20.65 -65.99
CA VAL A 170 43.69 -19.73 -66.90
C VAL A 170 43.70 -20.28 -68.32
#